data_AF-A0A539D228-F1
#
_entry.id   AF-A0A539D228-F1
#
_cell.length_a   1.000
_cell.length_b   1.000
_cell.length_c   1.000
_cell.angle_alpha   90.00
_cell.angle_beta   90.00
_cell.angle_gamma   90.00
#
_symmetry.space_group_name_H-M   'P 1'
#
loop_
_entity.id
_entity.type
_entity.pdbx_description
1 polymer ?
#
loop_
_entity_poly.entity_id
_entity_poly.type
_entity_poly.pdbx_seq_one_letter_code
_entity_poly.pdbx_strand_id
1 'polypeptide(L)'
;PAAATCSTRLTSATATFIAAMVDSADSIVTYRVDPEDLPPPAGEPGSVRKVGGYRIISSGRTASETDRKAIRDTFLDPDAHHRHPNKCEFSPGVGIELVRPETSGFILICFSCSQFSIGDDRGRKVAFGDFGLARGEFVELVQRLLPDDAELKTLKTTTRTPPGH
;
A
#
# COMPACT_ATOMS: atom_id res chain seq x y z
N PRO A 1 -12.25 38.19 -0.34
CA PRO A 1 -11.03 37.44 -0.76
C PRO A 1 -11.18 35.95 -0.43
N ALA A 2 -11.67 35.18 -1.42
CA ALA A 2 -11.84 33.74 -1.31
C ALA A 2 -10.46 33.06 -1.28
N ALA A 3 -10.12 32.42 -0.16
CA ALA A 3 -8.95 31.58 -0.06
C ALA A 3 -9.19 30.34 -0.92
N ALA A 4 -8.47 30.24 -2.05
CA ALA A 4 -8.43 29.04 -2.86
C ALA A 4 -7.76 27.93 -2.04
N THR A 5 -8.56 27.05 -1.45
CA THR A 5 -8.11 25.78 -0.90
C THR A 5 -7.61 24.93 -2.06
N CYS A 6 -6.30 24.98 -2.28
CA CYS A 6 -5.59 24.14 -3.25
C CYS A 6 -5.59 22.69 -2.73
N SER A 7 -6.72 22.01 -2.96
CA SER A 7 -6.89 20.58 -2.72
C SER A 7 -5.96 19.84 -3.68
N THR A 8 -4.77 19.48 -3.21
CA THR A 8 -3.79 18.76 -4.03
C THR A 8 -4.25 17.31 -4.10
N ARG A 9 -5.16 17.05 -5.04
CA ARG A 9 -5.47 15.70 -5.53
C ARG A 9 -4.17 14.97 -5.80
N LEU A 10 -4.17 13.64 -5.70
CA LEU A 10 -3.10 12.82 -6.25
C LEU A 10 -2.81 13.36 -7.66
N THR A 11 -1.60 13.89 -7.89
CA THR A 11 -1.30 14.48 -9.20
C THR A 11 -1.55 13.39 -10.22
N SER A 12 -2.27 13.71 -11.31
CA SER A 12 -2.65 12.75 -12.36
C SER A 12 -1.54 11.73 -12.70
N ALA A 13 -0.28 12.16 -12.64
CA ALA A 13 0.90 11.33 -12.84
C ALA A 13 1.05 10.14 -11.87
N THR A 14 0.79 10.28 -10.57
CA THR A 14 0.92 9.18 -9.58
C THR A 14 -0.15 8.13 -9.79
N ALA A 15 -1.39 8.56 -10.07
CA ALA A 15 -2.49 7.66 -10.41
C ALA A 15 -2.16 6.88 -11.69
N THR A 16 -1.77 7.59 -12.76
CA THR A 16 -1.37 6.94 -14.01
C THR A 16 -0.20 5.97 -13.82
N PHE A 17 0.77 6.29 -12.96
CA PHE A 17 1.89 5.40 -12.65
C PHE A 17 1.44 4.13 -11.94
N ILE A 18 0.56 4.23 -10.94
CA ILE A 18 0.02 3.06 -10.23
C ILE A 18 -0.78 2.17 -11.18
N ALA A 19 -1.67 2.76 -11.97
CA ALA A 19 -2.44 2.03 -12.97
C ALA A 19 -1.52 1.28 -13.93
N ALA A 20 -0.54 1.99 -14.50
CA ALA A 20 0.44 1.39 -15.39
C ALA A 20 1.21 0.25 -14.72
N MET A 21 1.63 0.43 -13.46
CA MET A 21 2.33 -0.59 -12.68
C MET A 21 1.49 -1.84 -12.38
N VAL A 22 0.20 -1.67 -12.08
CA VAL A 22 -0.71 -2.81 -11.85
C VAL A 22 -1.01 -3.52 -13.17
N ASP A 23 -1.30 -2.77 -14.23
CA ASP A 23 -1.79 -3.29 -15.51
C ASP A 23 -0.72 -4.08 -16.27
N SER A 24 0.56 -3.70 -16.16
CA SER A 24 1.66 -4.44 -16.82
C SER A 24 2.46 -5.36 -15.88
N ALA A 25 2.00 -5.60 -14.64
CA ALA A 25 2.61 -6.61 -13.77
C ALA A 25 2.29 -8.02 -14.27
N ASP A 26 3.27 -8.91 -14.39
CA ASP A 26 3.04 -10.33 -14.69
C ASP A 26 2.41 -11.04 -13.50
N SER A 27 2.86 -10.69 -12.29
CA SER A 27 2.23 -11.13 -11.06
C SER A 27 2.26 -10.02 -10.02
N ILE A 28 1.27 -10.03 -9.13
CA ILE A 28 1.22 -9.15 -7.98
C ILE A 28 1.13 -10.05 -6.74
N VAL A 29 2.10 -9.94 -5.85
CA VAL A 29 2.16 -10.77 -4.64
C VAL A 29 2.08 -9.89 -3.42
N THR A 30 1.23 -10.26 -2.47
CA THR A 30 1.06 -9.49 -1.23
C THR A 30 1.83 -10.15 -0.09
N TYR A 31 2.32 -9.36 0.84
CA TYR A 31 3.16 -9.78 1.95
C TYR A 31 2.73 -9.08 3.24
N ARG A 32 2.78 -9.81 4.36
CA ARG A 32 2.89 -9.20 5.68
C ARG A 32 4.36 -8.85 5.90
N VAL A 33 4.64 -7.59 6.19
CA VAL A 33 6.00 -7.12 6.46
C VAL A 33 6.18 -6.73 7.91
N ASP A 34 7.42 -6.80 8.38
CA ASP A 34 7.83 -6.37 9.70
C ASP A 34 7.84 -4.83 9.79
N PRO A 35 6.94 -4.21 10.56
CA PRO A 35 6.88 -2.75 10.71
C PRO A 35 8.15 -2.14 11.31
N GLU A 36 8.92 -2.92 12.06
CA GLU A 36 10.12 -2.48 12.77
C GLU A 36 11.42 -2.85 12.02
N ASP A 37 11.32 -3.60 10.92
CA ASP A 37 12.45 -4.18 10.17
C ASP A 37 13.52 -4.79 11.09
N LEU A 38 13.07 -5.51 12.14
CA LEU A 38 13.97 -6.07 13.14
C LEU A 38 14.92 -7.08 12.48
N PRO A 39 16.16 -7.19 13.00
CA PRO A 39 17.10 -8.20 12.53
C PRO A 39 16.48 -9.59 12.66
N PRO A 40 16.82 -10.53 11.76
CA PRO A 40 16.32 -11.89 11.84
C PRO A 40 16.63 -12.52 13.20
N PRO A 41 15.77 -13.43 13.70
CA PRO A 41 16.08 -14.23 14.88
C PRO A 41 17.44 -14.94 14.72
N ALA A 42 18.17 -15.08 15.82
CA ALA A 42 19.46 -15.77 15.80
C ALA A 42 19.29 -17.21 15.29
N GLY A 43 20.00 -17.56 14.22
CA GLY A 43 19.96 -18.89 13.62
C GLY A 43 19.26 -18.97 12.25
N GLU A 44 18.66 -17.89 11.75
CA GLU A 44 18.12 -17.87 10.38
C GLU A 44 19.20 -17.51 9.33
N PRO A 45 19.19 -18.16 8.15
CA PRO A 45 20.20 -17.94 7.12
C PRO A 45 20.22 -16.49 6.60
N GLY A 46 21.42 -16.00 6.29
CA GLY A 46 21.79 -14.58 6.08
C GLY A 46 21.20 -13.84 4.88
N SER A 47 20.07 -14.29 4.32
CA SER A 47 19.34 -13.53 3.29
C SER A 47 17.84 -13.56 3.60
N VAL A 48 17.45 -12.69 4.52
CA VAL A 48 16.03 -12.42 4.78
C VAL A 48 15.43 -11.72 3.57
N ARG A 49 14.37 -12.30 2.99
CA ARG A 49 13.67 -11.66 1.87
C ARG A 49 12.99 -10.38 2.36
N LYS A 50 13.13 -9.30 1.59
CA LYS A 50 12.57 -7.98 1.88
C LYS A 50 11.73 -7.49 0.72
N VAL A 51 10.76 -6.62 1.01
CA VAL A 51 10.04 -5.81 0.04
C VAL A 51 10.10 -4.35 0.49
N GLY A 52 10.58 -3.47 -0.39
CA GLY A 52 10.76 -2.04 -0.07
C GLY A 52 11.64 -1.76 1.15
N GLY A 53 12.59 -2.64 1.45
CA GLY A 53 13.49 -2.54 2.61
C GLY A 53 12.96 -3.20 3.89
N TYR A 54 11.71 -3.66 3.92
CA TYR A 54 11.12 -4.30 5.09
C TYR A 54 11.12 -5.82 4.96
N ARG A 55 11.50 -6.51 6.04
CA ARG A 55 11.45 -7.97 6.15
C ARG A 55 10.05 -8.53 5.89
N ILE A 56 9.96 -9.53 5.03
CA ILE A 56 8.72 -10.29 4.81
C ILE A 56 8.57 -11.30 5.97
N ILE A 57 7.46 -11.22 6.70
CA ILE A 57 7.12 -12.16 7.79
C ILE A 57 6.21 -13.27 7.27
N SER A 58 5.29 -12.94 6.37
CA SER A 58 4.39 -13.92 5.75
C SER A 58 4.08 -13.53 4.31
N SER A 59 3.86 -14.55 3.48
CA SER A 59 3.41 -14.38 2.10
C SER A 59 1.90 -14.53 2.02
N GLY A 60 1.27 -13.56 1.36
CA GLY A 60 -0.10 -13.65 0.92
C GLY A 60 -0.23 -14.41 -0.39
N ARG A 61 -1.41 -14.33 -0.98
CA ARG A 61 -1.68 -14.95 -2.29
C ARG A 61 -1.20 -14.06 -3.43
N THR A 62 -1.00 -14.68 -4.59
CA THR A 62 -0.89 -13.94 -5.85
C THR A 62 -2.25 -13.36 -6.21
N ALA A 63 -2.29 -12.09 -6.59
CA ALA A 63 -3.51 -11.37 -6.93
C ALA A 63 -4.16 -11.94 -8.19
N SER A 64 -5.45 -12.29 -8.09
CA SER A 64 -6.30 -12.60 -9.24
C SER A 64 -6.59 -11.35 -10.08
N GLU A 65 -7.21 -11.51 -11.25
CA GLU A 65 -7.65 -10.36 -12.06
C GLU A 65 -8.64 -9.45 -11.31
N THR A 66 -9.56 -10.04 -10.53
CA THR A 66 -10.45 -9.28 -9.66
C THR A 66 -9.68 -8.52 -8.57
N ASP A 67 -8.62 -9.11 -8.02
CA ASP A 67 -7.76 -8.43 -7.05
C ASP A 67 -6.99 -7.28 -7.69
N ARG A 68 -6.44 -7.48 -8.91
CA ARG A 68 -5.73 -6.44 -9.67
C ARG A 68 -6.62 -5.22 -9.90
N LYS A 69 -7.86 -5.46 -10.34
CA LYS A 69 -8.87 -4.41 -10.51
C LYS A 69 -9.15 -3.71 -9.17
N ALA A 70 -9.31 -4.45 -8.07
CA ALA A 70 -9.55 -3.85 -6.76
C ALA A 70 -8.36 -2.99 -6.29
N ILE A 71 -7.12 -3.47 -6.43
CA ILE A 71 -5.90 -2.69 -6.14
C ILE A 71 -5.92 -1.41 -6.98
N ARG A 72 -6.10 -1.53 -8.29
CA ARG A 72 -6.16 -0.39 -9.19
C ARG A 72 -7.21 0.62 -8.73
N ASP A 73 -8.45 0.19 -8.55
CA ASP A 73 -9.56 1.09 -8.21
C ASP A 73 -9.34 1.78 -6.85
N THR A 74 -8.85 1.05 -5.83
CA THR A 74 -8.57 1.61 -4.49
C THR A 74 -7.46 2.67 -4.51
N PHE A 75 -6.41 2.48 -5.29
CA PHE A 75 -5.29 3.44 -5.36
C PHE A 75 -5.52 4.58 -6.37
N LEU A 76 -6.50 4.45 -7.26
CA LEU A 76 -6.86 5.49 -8.23
C LEU A 76 -8.02 6.36 -7.76
N ASP A 77 -8.69 6.01 -6.67
CA ASP A 77 -9.79 6.81 -6.13
C ASP A 77 -9.26 8.20 -5.73
N PRO A 78 -9.64 9.27 -6.46
CA PRO A 78 -9.14 10.61 -6.18
C PRO A 78 -9.60 11.14 -4.82
N ASP A 79 -10.68 10.59 -4.25
CA ASP A 79 -11.21 10.98 -2.95
C ASP A 79 -10.56 10.20 -1.80
N ALA A 80 -9.82 9.13 -2.10
CA ALA A 80 -9.07 8.39 -1.09
C ALA A 80 -7.93 9.23 -0.52
N HIS A 81 -7.42 10.19 -1.29
CA HIS A 81 -6.17 10.86 -1.00
C HIS A 81 -6.36 12.25 -0.40
N HIS A 82 -6.06 12.38 0.89
CA HIS A 82 -6.03 13.68 1.55
C HIS A 82 -4.75 13.88 2.35
N ARG A 83 -3.99 14.93 2.05
CA ARG A 83 -2.77 15.25 2.80
C ARG A 83 -3.15 15.81 4.18
N HIS A 84 -3.18 14.94 5.19
CA HIS A 84 -3.03 15.39 6.56
C HIS A 84 -1.59 15.08 7.03
N PRO A 85 -0.85 16.06 7.56
CA PRO A 85 0.46 15.80 8.13
C PRO A 85 0.28 15.01 9.43
N ASN A 86 0.26 13.68 9.33
CA ASN A 86 0.33 12.79 10.48
C ASN A 86 1.77 12.74 10.99
N LYS A 87 1.99 12.98 12.29
CA LYS A 87 3.31 12.89 12.97
C LYS A 87 3.80 11.43 13.16
N CYS A 88 3.28 10.52 12.34
CA CYS A 88 3.46 9.09 12.50
C CYS A 88 4.71 8.65 11.73
N GLU A 89 5.57 7.89 12.40
CA GLU A 89 6.71 7.25 11.74
C GLU A 89 6.20 6.15 10.81
N PHE A 90 6.65 6.15 9.56
CA PHE A 90 6.16 5.22 8.55
C PHE A 90 6.59 3.80 8.88
N SER A 91 5.64 3.03 9.41
CA SER A 91 5.82 1.68 9.90
C SER A 91 4.85 0.74 9.16
N PRO A 92 5.21 0.31 7.93
CA PRO A 92 4.31 -0.41 7.06
C PRO A 92 4.03 -1.80 7.62
N GLY A 93 2.78 -2.22 7.47
CA GLY A 93 2.38 -3.58 7.83
C GLY A 93 2.22 -4.50 6.63
N VAL A 94 1.91 -3.93 5.46
CA VAL A 94 1.65 -4.71 4.25
C VAL A 94 2.57 -4.25 3.13
N GLY A 95 3.13 -5.21 2.41
CA GLY A 95 3.85 -4.99 1.16
C GLY A 95 3.11 -5.65 0.00
N ILE A 96 3.07 -4.99 -1.15
CA ILE A 96 2.59 -5.52 -2.41
C ILE A 96 3.75 -5.42 -3.39
N GLU A 97 4.23 -6.55 -3.88
CA GLU A 97 5.27 -6.62 -4.90
C GLU A 97 4.60 -6.80 -6.28
N LEU A 98 4.94 -5.92 -7.21
CA LEU A 98 4.50 -5.99 -8.60
C LEU A 98 5.68 -6.53 -9.41
N VAL A 99 5.58 -7.78 -9.85
CA VAL A 99 6.66 -8.50 -10.53
C VAL A 99 6.49 -8.38 -12.03
N ARG A 100 7.59 -8.06 -12.73
CA ARG A 100 7.71 -8.06 -14.19
C ARG A 100 9.07 -8.62 -14.59
N PRO A 101 9.31 -8.95 -15.87
CA PRO A 101 10.58 -9.52 -16.30
C PRO A 101 11.73 -8.51 -16.20
N GLU A 102 11.43 -7.21 -16.37
CA GLU A 102 12.45 -6.16 -16.50
C GLU A 102 12.47 -5.14 -15.37
N THR A 103 11.33 -4.89 -14.72
CA THR A 103 11.20 -3.90 -13.63
C THR A 103 10.14 -4.33 -12.64
N SER A 104 10.56 -4.76 -11.45
CA SER A 104 9.64 -4.95 -10.33
C SER A 104 9.40 -3.63 -9.59
N GLY A 105 8.26 -3.52 -8.93
CA GLY A 105 7.94 -2.39 -8.07
C GLY A 105 7.33 -2.87 -6.77
N PHE A 106 7.19 -1.97 -5.80
CA PHE A 106 6.51 -2.30 -4.56
C PHE A 106 5.60 -1.18 -4.09
N ILE A 107 4.58 -1.57 -3.34
CA ILE A 107 3.73 -0.68 -2.56
C ILE A 107 3.79 -1.13 -1.11
N LEU A 108 4.10 -0.21 -0.21
CA LEU A 108 4.06 -0.42 1.23
C LEU A 108 2.86 0.34 1.79
N ILE A 109 2.10 -0.31 2.67
CA ILE A 109 0.89 0.26 3.30
C ILE A 109 1.09 0.28 4.81
N CYS A 110 0.99 1.47 5.39
CA CYS A 110 1.02 1.71 6.83
C CYS A 110 -0.38 2.08 7.33
N PHE A 111 -1.02 1.15 8.04
CA PHE A 111 -2.31 1.41 8.68
C PHE A 111 -2.19 2.23 9.97
N SER A 112 -1.01 2.40 10.57
CA SER A 112 -0.86 3.30 11.72
C SER A 112 -0.98 4.76 11.29
N CYS A 113 -0.39 5.10 10.14
CA CYS A 113 -0.40 6.46 9.62
C CYS A 113 -1.48 6.70 8.54
N SER A 114 -2.15 5.64 8.07
CA SER A 114 -3.01 5.63 6.88
C SER A 114 -2.29 6.16 5.64
N GLN A 115 -1.06 5.68 5.42
CA GLN A 115 -0.19 6.14 4.34
C GLN A 115 0.37 4.99 3.53
N PHE A 116 0.62 5.22 2.25
CA PHE A 116 1.31 4.28 1.39
C PHE A 116 2.56 4.89 0.76
N SER A 117 3.54 4.05 0.48
CA SER A 117 4.73 4.40 -0.28
C SER A 117 4.89 3.46 -1.45
N ILE A 118 5.33 4.00 -2.57
CA ILE A 118 5.57 3.24 -3.79
C ILE A 118 7.04 3.36 -4.13
N GLY A 119 7.66 2.26 -4.53
CA GLY A 119 9.04 2.28 -4.99
C GLY A 119 9.33 1.31 -6.13
N ASP A 120 10.54 1.44 -6.65
CA ASP A 120 11.07 0.60 -7.72
C ASP A 120 11.83 -0.63 -7.17
N ASP A 121 12.26 -1.51 -8.07
CA ASP A 121 13.08 -2.70 -7.81
C ASP A 121 14.40 -2.41 -7.07
N ARG A 122 14.88 -1.16 -7.11
CA ARG A 122 16.09 -0.71 -6.40
C ARG A 122 15.80 -0.22 -4.99
N GLY A 123 14.57 -0.31 -4.51
CA GLY A 123 14.19 0.18 -3.19
C GLY A 123 13.95 1.68 -3.14
N ARG A 124 14.01 2.40 -4.27
CA ARG A 124 13.84 3.86 -4.28
C ARG A 124 12.37 4.20 -4.23
N LYS A 125 11.99 5.05 -3.28
CA LYS A 125 10.61 5.57 -3.17
C LYS A 125 10.35 6.56 -4.29
N VAL A 126 9.38 6.24 -5.15
CA VAL A 126 8.98 7.06 -6.31
C VAL A 126 7.70 7.85 -6.06
N ALA A 127 6.84 7.37 -5.17
CA ALA A 127 5.64 8.09 -4.76
C ALA A 127 5.25 7.78 -3.31
N PHE A 128 4.41 8.66 -2.76
CA PHE A 128 3.86 8.55 -1.42
C PHE A 128 2.49 9.21 -1.38
N GLY A 129 1.57 8.64 -0.61
CA GLY A 129 0.23 9.16 -0.44
C GLY A 129 -0.38 8.81 0.91
N ASP A 130 -1.46 9.49 1.22
CA ASP A 130 -2.30 9.22 2.39
C ASP A 130 -3.63 8.64 1.90
N PHE A 131 -4.26 7.82 2.72
CA PHE A 131 -5.54 7.17 2.45
C PHE A 131 -6.51 7.25 3.65
N GLY A 132 -6.31 8.19 4.57
CA GLY A 132 -7.10 8.29 5.81
C GLY A 132 -8.61 8.36 5.58
N LEU A 133 -9.06 9.01 4.50
CA LEU A 133 -10.48 9.07 4.12
C LEU A 133 -11.02 7.77 3.51
N ALA A 134 -10.15 6.96 2.90
CA ALA A 134 -10.46 5.67 2.33
C ALA A 134 -9.86 4.50 3.13
N ARG A 135 -9.68 4.69 4.44
CA ARG A 135 -9.07 3.67 5.30
C ARG A 135 -9.83 2.35 5.23
N GLY A 136 -11.17 2.40 5.23
CA GLY A 136 -12.01 1.22 5.18
C GLY A 136 -11.74 0.38 3.93
N GLU A 137 -11.68 1.03 2.78
CA GLU A 137 -11.44 0.45 1.47
C GLU A 137 -10.06 -0.21 1.38
N PHE A 138 -9.03 0.44 1.94
CA PHE A 138 -7.70 -0.15 2.04
C PHE A 138 -7.67 -1.35 2.99
N VAL A 139 -8.41 -1.31 4.10
CA VAL A 139 -8.53 -2.45 5.03
C VAL A 139 -9.21 -3.64 4.35
N GLU A 140 -10.33 -3.41 3.66
CA GLU A 140 -11.05 -4.45 2.92
C GLU A 140 -10.17 -5.08 1.84
N LEU A 141 -9.43 -4.24 1.10
CA LEU A 141 -8.49 -4.70 0.08
C LEU A 141 -7.43 -5.63 0.68
N VAL A 142 -6.75 -5.22 1.76
CA VAL A 142 -5.68 -6.06 2.33
C VAL A 142 -6.21 -7.31 3.01
N GLN A 143 -7.38 -7.27 3.66
CA GLN A 143 -8.00 -8.46 4.24
C GLN A 143 -8.37 -9.49 3.17
N ARG A 144 -8.77 -9.02 1.98
CA ARG A 144 -9.01 -9.87 0.82
C ARG A 144 -7.71 -10.48 0.25
N LEU A 145 -6.61 -9.73 0.25
CA LEU A 145 -5.30 -10.17 -0.26
C LEU A 145 -4.53 -11.06 0.73
N LEU A 146 -4.76 -10.88 2.03
CA LEU A 146 -4.15 -11.60 3.15
C LEU A 146 -5.25 -12.21 4.04
N PRO A 147 -6.03 -13.16 3.52
CA PRO A 147 -7.21 -13.70 4.22
C PRO A 147 -6.87 -14.52 5.46
N ASP A 148 -5.61 -14.90 5.67
CA ASP A 148 -5.17 -15.69 6.82
C ASP A 148 -4.50 -14.86 7.92
N ASP A 149 -4.28 -13.56 7.67
CA ASP A 149 -3.63 -12.69 8.64
C ASP A 149 -4.59 -12.28 9.77
N ALA A 150 -4.31 -12.77 10.97
CA ALA A 150 -5.15 -12.55 12.15
C ALA A 150 -5.17 -11.08 12.58
N GLU A 151 -4.06 -10.35 12.43
CA GLU A 151 -3.95 -8.96 12.86
C GLU A 151 -4.72 -8.04 11.92
N LEU A 152 -4.57 -8.24 10.61
CA LEU A 152 -5.32 -7.46 9.61
C LEU A 152 -6.83 -7.68 9.72
N LYS A 153 -7.30 -8.87 10.12
CA LYS A 153 -8.72 -9.13 10.40
C LYS A 153 -9.30 -8.31 11.55
N THR A 154 -8.45 -7.86 12.49
CA THR A 154 -8.91 -7.02 13.61
C THR A 154 -9.06 -5.55 13.23
N LEU A 155 -8.52 -5.14 12.07
CA LEU A 155 -8.65 -3.77 11.59
C LEU A 155 -10.11 -3.45 11.26
N LYS A 156 -10.57 -2.31 11.76
CA LYS A 156 -11.93 -1.83 11.54
C LYS A 156 -12.04 -1.21 10.14
N THR A 157 -13.01 -1.69 9.37
CA THR A 157 -13.50 -1.05 8.16
C THR A 157 -14.43 0.10 8.57
N THR A 158 -13.88 1.31 8.70
CA THR A 158 -14.73 2.49 8.88
C THR A 158 -15.19 2.95 7.50
N THR A 159 -16.49 2.85 7.23
CA THR A 159 -17.08 3.32 5.99
C THR A 159 -16.89 4.83 5.88
N ARG A 160 -16.45 5.30 4.70
CA ARG A 160 -16.34 6.72 4.39
C ARG A 160 -17.68 7.41 4.64
N THR A 161 -17.75 8.33 5.59
CA THR A 161 -18.89 9.25 5.69
C THR A 161 -18.82 10.19 4.49
N PRO A 162 -19.79 10.18 3.56
CA PRO A 162 -19.78 11.11 2.45
C PRO A 162 -19.80 12.55 3.00
N PRO A 163 -19.08 13.51 2.38
CA PRO A 163 -19.18 14.90 2.78
C PRO A 163 -20.66 15.30 2.68
N GLY A 164 -21.23 15.69 3.82
CA GLY A 164 -22.62 16.12 3.90
C GLY A 164 -22.89 17.26 2.91
N HIS A 165 -23.97 17.09 2.14
CA HIS A 165 -24.55 18.11 1.27
C HIS A 165 -25.06 19.30 2.07
#